data_AF-A0A0M9E2I8-F1
#
_entry.id   AF-A0A0M9E2I8-F1
#
_cell.length_a   1.000
_cell.length_b   1.000
_cell.length_c   1.000
_cell.angle_alpha   90.00
_cell.angle_beta   90.00
_cell.angle_gamma   90.00
#
_symmetry.space_group_name_H-M   'P 1'
#
loop_
_entity.id
_entity.type
_entity.pdbx_description
1 polymer ?
#
loop_
_entity_poly.entity_id
_entity_poly.type
_entity_poly.pdbx_seq_one_letter_code
_entity_poly.pdbx_strand_id
1 'polypeptide(L)' 'MRKFNSYGPVNPKKHYYVPRSKLVEKCVQDLIGDPEDLGHYFTIWGARQTGKTWLYRQSLENSDSDNKLY' A
#
# COMPACT_ATOMS: atom_id res chain seq x y z
N MET A 1 -6.07 23.00 -7.20
CA MET A 1 -4.89 22.76 -6.35
C MET A 1 -5.21 21.67 -5.33
N ARG A 2 -4.35 20.66 -5.16
CA ARG A 2 -4.57 19.60 -4.15
C ARG A 2 -4.35 20.17 -2.74
N LYS A 3 -5.07 19.67 -1.74
CA LYS A 3 -4.97 20.18 -0.35
C LYS A 3 -4.17 19.25 0.54
N PHE A 4 -3.39 19.81 1.47
CA PHE A 4 -2.77 19.00 2.52
C PHE A 4 -3.84 18.44 3.45
N ASN A 5 -3.69 17.16 3.82
CA ASN A 5 -4.56 16.50 4.80
C ASN A 5 -3.71 15.58 5.68
N SER A 6 -3.82 15.74 6.99
CA SER A 6 -3.12 14.96 8.01
C SER A 6 -3.97 13.85 8.64
N TYR A 7 -5.26 13.78 8.31
CA TYR A 7 -6.21 12.85 8.89
C TYR A 7 -6.65 11.78 7.88
N GLY A 8 -6.56 10.53 8.33
CA GLY A 8 -6.97 9.37 7.55
C GLY A 8 -6.04 9.05 6.37
N PRO A 9 -6.39 8.01 5.59
CA PRO A 9 -5.62 7.63 4.42
C PRO A 9 -5.65 8.71 3.33
N VAL A 10 -4.51 8.92 2.68
CA VAL A 10 -4.34 9.90 1.62
C VAL A 10 -5.19 9.51 0.40
N ASN A 11 -5.99 10.44 -0.13
CA ASN A 11 -6.72 10.27 -1.39
C ASN A 11 -5.94 10.97 -2.52
N PRO A 12 -5.31 10.23 -3.45
CA PRO A 12 -4.50 10.80 -4.53
C PRO A 12 -5.20 11.84 -5.41
N LYS A 13 -6.54 11.75 -5.55
CA LYS A 13 -7.34 12.66 -6.38
C LYS A 13 -7.58 14.01 -5.69
N LYS A 14 -7.60 14.04 -4.35
CA LYS A 14 -7.98 15.23 -3.55
C LYS A 14 -6.81 15.83 -2.76
N HIS A 15 -5.93 15.00 -2.24
CA HIS A 15 -4.89 15.39 -1.28
C HIS A 15 -3.54 15.56 -1.96
N TYR A 16 -2.73 16.48 -1.43
CA TYR A 16 -1.32 16.55 -1.80
C TYR A 16 -0.63 15.26 -1.36
N TYR A 17 0.08 14.61 -2.28
CA TYR A 17 0.81 13.38 -2.03
C TYR A 17 1.99 13.24 -2.99
N VAL A 18 3.00 12.49 -2.55
CA VAL A 18 4.13 12.07 -3.38
C VAL A 18 4.01 10.57 -3.61
N PRO A 19 4.04 10.08 -4.87
CA PRO A 19 4.01 8.65 -5.16
C PRO A 19 5.19 7.91 -4.50
N ARG A 20 4.91 6.75 -3.91
CA ARG A 20 5.91 5.87 -3.28
C ARG A 20 5.92 4.49 -3.95
N SER A 21 5.92 4.47 -5.28
CA SER A 21 5.69 3.25 -6.10
C SER A 21 6.56 2.08 -5.65
N LYS A 22 7.89 2.30 -5.51
CA LYS A 22 8.82 1.26 -5.04
C LYS A 22 8.46 0.65 -3.68
N LEU A 23 7.94 1.47 -2.76
CA LEU A 23 7.55 0.99 -1.43
C LEU A 23 6.24 0.18 -1.50
N VAL A 24 5.31 0.61 -2.35
CA VAL A 24 4.06 -0.11 -2.62
C VAL A 24 4.36 -1.44 -3.28
N GLU A 25 5.16 -1.46 -4.35
CA GLU A 25 5.59 -2.67 -5.07
C GLU A 25 6.23 -3.68 -4.11
N LYS A 26 7.19 -3.24 -3.28
CA LYS A 26 7.78 -4.12 -2.27
C LYS A 26 6.73 -4.70 -1.33
N CYS A 27 5.81 -3.87 -0.83
CA CYS A 27 4.76 -4.32 0.07
C CYS A 27 3.73 -5.24 -0.62
N VAL A 28 3.54 -5.15 -1.94
CA VAL A 28 2.74 -6.10 -2.73
C VAL A 28 3.42 -7.45 -2.77
N GLN A 29 4.74 -7.49 -3.03
CA GLN A 29 5.50 -8.73 -3.02
C GLN A 29 5.49 -9.38 -1.62
N ASP A 30 5.68 -8.57 -0.58
CA ASP A 30 5.57 -9.03 0.82
C ASP A 30 4.15 -9.50 1.17
N LEU A 31 3.10 -9.04 0.48
CA LEU A 31 1.71 -9.45 0.70
C LEU A 31 1.35 -10.74 -0.04
N ILE A 32 1.83 -10.90 -1.27
CA ILE A 32 1.61 -12.11 -2.09
C ILE A 32 2.42 -13.28 -1.49
N GLY A 33 3.65 -13.01 -1.04
CA GLY A 33 4.54 -14.02 -0.47
C GLY A 33 4.96 -15.08 -1.47
N ASP A 34 5.22 -16.27 -0.95
CA ASP A 34 5.52 -17.45 -1.74
C ASP A 34 4.23 -18.20 -2.08
N PRO A 35 3.87 -18.37 -3.36
CA PRO A 35 2.68 -19.12 -3.76
C PRO A 35 2.68 -20.59 -3.31
N GLU A 36 3.86 -21.18 -3.06
CA GLU A 36 3.99 -22.58 -2.63
C GLU A 36 3.79 -22.75 -1.12
N ASP A 37 3.95 -21.68 -0.35
CA ASP A 37 3.84 -21.69 1.11
C ASP A 37 2.45 -21.15 1.53
N LEU A 38 1.64 -21.98 2.17
CA LEU A 38 0.27 -21.61 2.54
C LEU A 38 0.26 -20.50 3.60
N GLY A 39 -0.01 -19.26 3.16
CA GLY A 39 -0.36 -18.11 3.99
C GLY A 39 0.72 -17.68 4.99
N HIS A 40 1.37 -16.55 4.74
CA HIS A 40 2.41 -16.00 5.62
C HIS A 40 1.96 -14.69 6.30
N TYR A 41 2.57 -14.42 7.46
CA TYR A 41 2.46 -13.12 8.11
C TYR A 41 3.61 -12.23 7.68
N PHE A 42 3.33 -10.94 7.44
CA PHE A 42 4.35 -9.93 7.22
C PHE A 42 4.11 -8.72 8.13
N THR A 43 5.17 -7.95 8.39
CA THR A 43 5.11 -6.84 9.35
C THR A 43 5.44 -5.52 8.68
N ILE A 44 4.61 -4.50 8.93
CA ILE A 44 4.88 -3.12 8.53
C ILE A 44 5.29 -2.31 9.76
N TRP A 45 6.58 -1.99 9.86
CA TRP A 45 7.13 -1.17 10.95
C TRP A 45 7.06 0.33 10.63
N GLY A 46 6.92 1.14 11.68
CA GLY A 46 7.06 2.60 11.59
C GLY A 46 6.31 3.37 12.68
N ALA A 47 6.74 4.59 12.96
CA ALA A 47 6.16 5.46 13.99
C ALA A 47 4.68 5.80 13.73
N ARG A 48 3.99 6.39 14.71
CA ARG A 48 2.60 6.84 14.52
C ARG A 48 2.50 7.82 13.33
N GLN A 49 1.38 7.76 12.61
CA GLN A 49 1.07 8.65 11.47
C GLN A 49 2.04 8.64 10.28
N THR A 50 2.91 7.63 10.15
CA THR A 50 3.82 7.50 8.98
C THR A 50 3.15 6.98 7.69
N GLY A 51 1.84 6.70 7.73
CA GLY A 51 1.09 6.23 6.56
C GLY A 51 1.11 4.72 6.33
N LYS A 52 1.41 3.91 7.36
CA LYS A 52 1.37 2.43 7.28
C LYS A 52 0.03 1.89 6.76
N THR A 53 -1.09 2.42 7.27
CA THR A 53 -2.43 2.06 6.80
C THR A 53 -2.67 2.42 5.35
N TRP A 54 -2.10 3.54 4.88
CA TRP A 54 -2.20 3.93 3.48
C TRP A 54 -1.39 2.99 2.59
N LEU A 55 -0.16 2.65 3.00
CA LEU A 55 0.69 1.72 2.28
C LEU A 55 -0.01 0.37 2.08
N TYR A 56 -0.52 -0.23 3.16
CA TYR A 56 -1.25 -1.50 3.09
C TYR A 56 -2.43 -1.46 2.10
N ARG A 57 -3.26 -0.39 2.16
CA ARG A 57 -4.42 -0.25 1.25
C ARG A 57 -4.01 -0.13 -0.20
N GLN A 58 -2.95 0.63 -0.49
CA GLN A 58 -2.45 0.75 -1.85
C GLN A 58 -1.90 -0.58 -2.35
N SER A 59 -1.15 -1.32 -1.52
CA SER A 59 -0.65 -2.63 -1.92
C SER A 59 -1.80 -3.60 -2.25
N LEU A 60 -2.85 -3.63 -1.43
CA LEU A 60 -4.03 -4.47 -1.66
C LEU A 60 -4.78 -4.09 -2.97
N GLU A 61 -4.96 -2.80 -3.22
CA GLU A 61 -5.59 -2.33 -4.48
C GLU A 61 -4.75 -2.71 -5.72
N ASN A 62 -3.42 -2.69 -5.60
CA ASN A 62 -2.53 -3.06 -6.71
C ASN A 62 -2.44 -4.58 -6.92
N SER A 63 -2.46 -5.39 -5.84
CA SER A 63 -2.46 -6.85 -5.98
C SER A 63 -3.73 -7.36 -6.68
N ASP A 64 -4.89 -6.78 -6.37
CA ASP A 64 -6.16 -7.14 -7.02
C ASP A 64 -6.21 -6.72 -8.50
N SER A 65 -5.40 -5.73 -8.88
CA SER A 65 -5.31 -5.26 -10.26
C SER A 65 -4.50 -6.23 -11.12
N ASP A 66 -3.43 -6.82 -10.57
CA ASP A 66 -2.64 -7.86 -11.23
C ASP A 66 -3.40 -9.20 -11.33
N ASN A 67 -4.25 -9.51 -10.33
CA ASN A 67 -5.04 -10.76 -10.32
C ASN A 67 -6.25 -10.75 -11.29
N LYS A 68 -6.63 -9.58 -11.83
CA LYS A 68 -7.70 -9.44 -12.85
C LYS A 68 -7.23 -9.68 -14.29
N LEU A 69 -5.95 -9.96 -14.50
CA LEU A 69 -5.36 -10.26 -15.80
C LEU A 69 -5.27 -11.78 -16.11
N TYR A 70 -5.82 -12.62 -15.23
CA TYR A 70 -5.93 -14.07 -15.43
C TYR A 70 -7.40 -14.53 -15.40
#